data_AF-A0AA35ITE1-F1
#
_entry.id   AF-A0AA35ITE1-F1
#
_cell.length_a   1.000
_cell.length_b   1.000
_cell.length_c   1.000
_cell.angle_alpha   90.00
_cell.angle_beta   90.00
_cell.angle_gamma   90.00
#
_symmetry.space_group_name_H-M   'P 1'
#
loop_
_entity.id
_entity.type
_entity.pdbx_description
1 polymer ?
#
loop_
_entity_poly.entity_id
_entity_poly.type
_entity_poly.pdbx_seq_one_letter_code
_entity_poly.pdbx_strand_id
1 'polypeptide(L)'
;MGQKGSKVHITKTDRAILEVKRSKDEIHKFTRRTDSLILVEKGQLRDLIRKNPKSYKSNMRVRFLLKRIHYQEHLLQQASDQLINLENMVSTLEFKMVEKQFINGLKNGNEILKKLNKEFGNVNELMDDVHDQIAYQNEINETLSRSVIGTEDYEDELDKELDALENEINPKKQNNVEEVDMPSTEGLSSLPQREQTGQKEKGKLIPEKEGDTEEPVALLS
;
A
#
# COMPACT_ATOMS: atom_id res chain seq x y z
N MET A 1 27.13 -39.07 36.81
CA MET A 1 25.92 -38.54 36.16
C MET A 1 26.20 -37.10 35.74
N GLY A 2 26.22 -36.82 34.44
CA GLY A 2 26.36 -35.46 33.92
C GLY A 2 25.25 -35.22 32.90
N GLN A 3 24.31 -34.34 33.23
CA GLN A 3 23.36 -33.82 32.25
C GLN A 3 24.18 -33.08 31.18
N LYS A 4 24.26 -33.66 30.00
CA LYS A 4 24.74 -32.94 28.82
C LYS A 4 23.72 -31.83 28.55
N GLY A 5 24.14 -30.58 28.71
CA GLY A 5 23.27 -29.42 28.48
C GLY A 5 22.62 -29.52 27.11
N SER A 6 21.29 -29.53 27.08
CA SER A 6 20.50 -29.51 25.85
C SER A 6 20.90 -28.28 25.03
N LYS A 7 21.46 -28.50 23.84
CA LYS A 7 21.79 -27.42 22.90
C LYS A 7 20.50 -26.66 22.58
N VAL A 8 20.44 -25.38 22.96
CA VAL A 8 19.31 -24.51 22.63
C VAL A 8 19.25 -24.39 21.10
N HIS A 9 18.19 -24.93 20.50
CA HIS A 9 17.96 -24.82 19.07
C HIS A 9 17.30 -23.48 18.77
N ILE A 10 18.07 -22.58 18.15
CA ILE A 10 17.57 -21.28 17.70
C ILE A 10 16.65 -21.51 16.50
N THR A 11 15.38 -21.17 16.63
CA THR A 11 14.38 -21.29 15.55
C THR A 11 14.57 -20.17 14.54
N LYS A 12 14.12 -20.37 13.28
CA LYS A 12 14.12 -19.30 12.26
C LYS A 12 13.36 -18.05 12.74
N THR A 13 12.29 -18.23 13.51
CA THR A 13 11.51 -17.16 14.15
C THR A 13 12.34 -16.37 15.14
N ASP A 14 13.15 -17.04 15.96
CA ASP A 14 13.99 -16.41 16.98
C ASP A 14 15.08 -15.54 16.33
N ARG A 15 15.62 -15.98 15.18
CA ARG A 15 16.55 -15.17 14.38
C ARG A 15 15.87 -13.95 13.79
N ALA A 16 14.66 -14.08 13.24
CA ALA A 16 13.90 -12.96 12.71
C ALA A 16 13.58 -11.92 13.79
N ILE A 17 13.15 -12.36 14.97
CA ILE A 17 12.90 -11.46 16.11
C ILE A 17 14.19 -10.74 16.53
N LEU A 18 15.32 -11.45 16.55
CA LEU A 18 16.62 -10.85 16.86
C LEU A 18 17.02 -9.78 15.83
N GLU A 19 16.81 -10.04 14.55
CA GLU A 19 17.12 -9.09 13.47
C GLU A 19 16.26 -7.83 13.57
N VAL A 20 14.96 -7.96 13.83
CA VAL A 20 14.04 -6.84 14.04
C VAL A 20 14.41 -6.03 15.29
N LYS A 21 14.80 -6.70 16.38
CA LYS A 21 15.28 -6.00 17.59
C LYS A 21 16.59 -5.25 17.34
N ARG A 22 17.51 -5.86 16.60
CA ARG A 22 18.77 -5.23 16.22
C ARG A 22 18.54 -3.99 15.35
N SER A 23 17.65 -4.06 14.36
CA SER A 23 17.34 -2.89 13.52
C SER A 23 16.69 -1.77 14.32
N LYS A 24 15.78 -2.08 15.25
CA LYS A 24 15.21 -1.12 16.20
C LYS A 24 16.30 -0.41 17.02
N ASP A 25 17.25 -1.15 17.58
CA ASP A 25 18.35 -0.57 18.35
C ASP A 25 19.25 0.34 17.50
N GLU A 26 19.56 -0.07 16.27
CA GLU A 26 20.36 0.74 15.33
C GLU A 26 19.63 2.03 14.93
N ILE A 27 18.32 1.97 14.68
CA ILE A 27 17.50 3.17 14.43
C ILE A 27 17.57 4.11 15.63
N HIS A 28 17.38 3.61 16.86
CA HIS A 28 17.49 4.45 18.06
C HIS A 28 18.87 5.08 18.23
N LYS A 29 19.95 4.36 17.92
CA LYS A 29 21.32 4.93 17.96
C LYS A 29 21.48 6.02 16.91
N PHE A 30 20.97 5.80 15.70
CA PHE A 30 21.02 6.77 14.61
C PHE A 30 20.23 8.03 14.96
N THR A 31 19.00 7.91 15.47
CA THR A 31 18.16 9.03 15.92
C THR A 31 18.91 9.90 16.93
N ARG A 32 19.46 9.31 18.01
CA ARG A 32 20.20 10.07 19.04
C ARG A 32 21.42 10.79 18.49
N ARG A 33 22.15 10.13 17.58
CA ARG A 33 23.33 10.73 16.93
C ARG A 33 22.92 11.91 16.06
N THR A 34 21.85 11.76 15.28
CA THR A 34 21.32 12.80 14.39
C THR A 34 20.76 13.98 15.20
N ASP A 35 20.04 13.75 16.30
CA ASP A 35 19.56 14.80 17.21
C ASP A 35 20.71 15.65 17.76
N SER A 36 21.77 14.98 18.24
CA SER A 36 22.96 15.65 18.77
C SER A 36 23.64 16.51 17.69
N LEU A 37 23.66 16.01 16.46
CA LEU A 37 24.26 16.68 15.31
C LEU A 37 23.41 17.89 14.89
N ILE A 38 22.08 17.77 14.84
CA ILE A 38 21.16 18.89 14.61
C ILE A 38 21.35 19.98 15.65
N LEU A 39 21.53 19.63 16.93
CA LEU A 39 21.75 20.60 18.01
C LEU A 39 23.02 21.43 17.77
N VAL A 40 24.12 20.77 17.41
CA VAL A 40 25.39 21.42 17.07
C VAL A 40 25.22 22.32 15.84
N GLU A 41 24.56 21.83 14.79
CA GLU A 41 24.31 22.60 13.56
C GLU A 41 23.41 23.82 13.80
N LYS A 42 22.36 23.70 14.64
CA LYS A 42 21.52 24.82 15.07
C LYS A 42 22.33 25.86 15.85
N GLY A 43 23.29 25.44 16.67
CA GLY A 43 24.26 26.32 17.33
C GLY A 43 25.13 27.09 16.32
N GLN A 44 25.74 26.38 15.37
CA GLN A 44 26.55 26.99 14.31
C GLN A 44 25.74 27.98 13.45
N LEU A 45 24.47 27.65 13.16
CA LEU A 45 23.56 28.51 12.41
C LEU A 45 23.29 29.81 13.17
N ARG A 46 23.03 29.74 14.48
CA ARG A 46 22.83 30.90 15.35
C ARG A 46 24.07 31.79 15.38
N ASP A 47 25.26 31.22 15.48
CA ASP A 47 26.52 31.99 15.48
C ASP A 47 26.78 32.68 14.14
N LEU A 48 26.50 32.01 13.01
CA LEU A 48 26.62 32.62 11.68
C LEU A 48 25.65 33.79 11.48
N ILE A 49 24.42 33.67 11.98
CA ILE A 49 23.43 34.76 11.93
C ILE A 49 23.88 35.93 12.81
N ARG A 50 24.39 35.66 14.02
CA ARG A 50 24.89 36.70 14.94
C ARG A 50 26.07 37.48 14.35
N LYS A 51 26.99 36.80 13.65
CA LYS A 51 28.14 37.44 12.99
C LYS A 51 27.74 38.33 11.82
N ASN A 52 26.66 38.01 11.09
CA ASN A 52 26.25 38.73 9.88
C ASN A 52 24.73 39.01 9.82
N PRO A 53 24.21 39.89 10.69
CA PRO A 53 22.76 40.08 10.85
C PRO A 53 22.06 40.72 9.63
N LYS A 54 22.80 41.43 8.76
CA LYS A 54 22.21 42.10 7.57
C LYS A 54 22.24 41.25 6.29
N SER A 55 23.15 40.28 6.19
CA SER A 55 23.36 39.48 4.96
C SER A 55 23.25 37.96 5.18
N TYR A 56 22.76 37.51 6.35
CA TYR A 56 22.66 36.08 6.65
C TYR A 56 21.78 35.31 5.65
N LYS A 57 20.69 35.92 5.16
CA LYS A 57 19.80 35.28 4.16
C LYS A 57 20.49 35.04 2.83
N SER A 58 21.43 35.92 2.45
CA SER A 58 22.18 35.87 1.20
C SER A 58 23.41 34.96 1.28
N ASN A 59 23.84 34.58 2.48
CA ASN A 59 25.01 33.75 2.71
C ASN A 59 24.74 32.28 2.32
N MET A 60 25.52 31.75 1.38
CA MET A 60 25.41 30.37 0.91
C MET A 60 25.56 29.36 2.04
N ARG A 61 26.43 29.62 3.03
CA ARG A 61 26.69 28.71 4.15
C ARG A 61 25.49 28.58 5.08
N VAL A 62 24.78 29.68 5.33
CA VAL A 62 23.56 29.70 6.16
C VAL A 62 22.45 28.90 5.47
N ARG A 63 22.22 29.13 4.18
CA ARG A 63 21.22 28.36 3.41
C ARG A 63 21.54 26.88 3.33
N PHE A 64 22.80 26.53 3.10
CA PHE A 64 23.23 25.14 3.06
C PHE A 64 22.99 24.44 4.39
N LEU A 65 23.37 25.07 5.50
CA LEU A 65 23.19 24.52 6.84
C LEU A 65 21.71 24.33 7.18
N LEU A 66 20.85 25.29 6.81
CA LEU A 66 19.41 25.18 6.99
C LEU A 66 18.81 24.02 6.18
N LYS A 67 19.19 23.87 4.91
CA LYS A 67 18.76 22.73 4.08
C LYS A 67 19.21 21.39 4.68
N ARG A 68 20.43 21.34 5.20
CA ARG A 68 20.99 20.14 5.83
C ARG A 68 20.22 19.77 7.11
N ILE A 69 19.89 20.74 7.96
CA ILE A 69 19.06 20.54 9.15
C ILE A 69 17.68 19.99 8.75
N HIS A 70 17.00 20.60 7.77
CA HIS A 70 15.70 20.12 7.30
C HIS A 70 15.75 18.70 6.75
N TYR A 71 16.80 18.35 6.02
CA TYR A 71 17.00 16.99 5.53
C TYR A 71 17.20 15.99 6.68
N GLN A 72 17.96 16.36 7.72
CA GLN A 72 18.15 15.52 8.90
C GLN A 72 16.84 15.36 9.71
N GLU A 73 16.04 16.43 9.83
CA GLU A 73 14.71 16.36 10.45
C GLU A 73 13.77 15.45 9.65
N HIS A 74 13.81 15.50 8.32
CA HIS A 74 13.05 14.58 7.47
C HIS A 74 13.49 13.11 7.66
N LEU A 75 14.80 12.85 7.72
CA LEU A 75 15.32 11.51 8.01
C LEU A 75 14.89 11.00 9.39
N LEU A 76 14.80 11.87 10.40
CA LEU A 76 14.28 11.51 11.73
C LEU A 76 12.80 11.14 11.70
N GLN A 77 12.01 11.83 10.87
CA GLN A 77 10.61 11.49 10.65
C GLN A 77 10.49 10.10 10.00
N GLN A 78 11.22 9.85 8.92
CA GLN A 78 11.25 8.52 8.27
C GLN A 78 11.71 7.41 9.22
N ALA A 79 12.69 7.70 10.08
CA ALA A 79 13.14 6.76 11.11
C ALA A 79 12.05 6.45 12.14
N SER A 80 11.19 7.42 12.47
CA SER A 80 10.05 7.24 13.37
C SER A 80 8.97 6.37 12.73
N ASP A 81 8.65 6.60 11.46
CA ASP A 81 7.71 5.76 10.70
C ASP A 81 8.22 4.32 10.63
N GLN A 82 9.52 4.14 10.36
CA GLN A 82 10.11 2.81 10.31
C GLN A 82 10.13 2.10 11.67
N LEU A 83 10.25 2.85 12.77
CA LEU A 83 10.15 2.29 14.11
C LEU A 83 8.76 1.68 14.36
N ILE A 84 7.71 2.39 13.95
CA ILE A 84 6.32 1.90 14.03
C ILE A 84 6.15 0.63 13.19
N ASN A 85 6.69 0.61 11.97
CA ASN A 85 6.65 -0.57 11.10
C ASN A 85 7.36 -1.79 11.72
N LEU A 86 8.52 -1.58 12.36
CA LEU A 86 9.23 -2.65 13.05
C LEU A 86 8.45 -3.17 14.26
N GLU A 87 7.79 -2.29 15.03
CA GLU A 87 6.94 -2.69 16.15
C GLU A 87 5.73 -3.52 15.68
N ASN A 88 5.10 -3.12 14.57
CA ASN A 88 4.05 -3.91 13.93
C ASN A 88 4.56 -5.29 13.47
N MET A 89 5.78 -5.35 12.94
CA MET A 89 6.40 -6.62 12.51
C MET A 89 6.67 -7.55 13.70
N VAL A 90 7.12 -7.02 14.85
CA VAL A 90 7.28 -7.82 16.08
C VAL A 90 5.94 -8.36 16.54
N SER A 91 4.90 -7.52 16.65
CA SER A 91 3.56 -7.93 17.07
C SER A 91 2.98 -9.03 16.15
N THR A 92 3.19 -8.88 14.84
CA THR A 92 2.77 -9.88 13.85
C THR A 92 3.51 -11.20 14.05
N LEU A 93 4.83 -11.18 14.29
CA LEU A 93 5.60 -12.39 14.56
C LEU A 93 5.16 -13.09 15.85
N GLU A 94 4.86 -12.33 16.90
CA GLU A 94 4.33 -12.85 18.16
C GLU A 94 2.96 -13.51 17.96
N PHE A 95 2.06 -12.87 17.21
CA PHE A 95 0.77 -13.45 16.86
C PHE A 95 0.93 -14.76 16.07
N LYS A 96 1.81 -14.79 15.05
CA LYS A 96 2.09 -16.01 14.28
C LYS A 96 2.70 -17.13 15.12
N MET A 97 3.47 -16.80 16.16
CA MET A 97 3.98 -17.79 17.10
C MET A 97 2.86 -18.41 17.93
N VAL A 98 1.91 -17.62 18.41
CA VAL A 98 0.71 -18.08 19.14
C VAL A 98 -0.18 -18.93 18.22
N GLU A 99 -0.45 -18.47 17.00
CA GLU A 99 -1.22 -19.21 15.99
C GLU A 99 -0.63 -20.60 15.74
N LYS A 100 0.70 -20.68 15.57
CA LYS A 100 1.39 -21.96 15.41
C LYS A 100 1.23 -22.86 16.64
N GLN A 101 1.31 -22.31 17.84
CA GLN A 101 1.10 -23.07 19.08
C GLN A 101 -0.33 -23.58 19.18
N PHE A 102 -1.32 -22.75 18.83
CA PHE A 102 -2.73 -23.12 18.79
C PHE A 102 -2.98 -24.28 17.81
N ILE A 103 -2.48 -24.18 16.57
CA ILE A 103 -2.60 -25.25 15.57
C ILE A 103 -1.94 -26.54 16.06
N ASN A 104 -0.76 -26.46 16.69
CA ASN A 104 -0.11 -27.64 17.25
C ASN A 104 -0.91 -28.24 18.42
N GLY A 105 -1.55 -27.41 19.24
CA GLY A 105 -2.46 -27.83 20.30
C GLY A 105 -3.66 -28.60 19.74
N LEU A 106 -4.31 -28.07 18.68
CA LEU A 106 -5.40 -28.76 17.98
C LEU A 106 -4.95 -30.09 17.37
N LYS A 107 -3.76 -30.13 16.75
CA LYS A 107 -3.19 -31.38 16.20
C LYS A 107 -2.98 -32.43 17.29
N ASN A 108 -2.36 -32.06 18.41
CA ASN A 108 -2.13 -32.97 19.53
C ASN A 108 -3.44 -33.45 20.15
N GLY A 109 -4.42 -32.55 20.33
CA GLY A 109 -5.76 -32.90 20.80
C GLY A 109 -6.45 -33.89 19.85
N ASN A 110 -6.37 -33.64 18.55
CA ASN A 110 -6.93 -34.52 17.52
C ASN A 110 -6.22 -35.90 17.52
N GLU A 111 -4.89 -35.95 17.67
CA GLU A 111 -4.18 -37.22 17.80
C GLU A 111 -4.63 -38.03 19.02
N ILE A 112 -4.91 -37.38 20.15
CA ILE A 112 -5.44 -38.04 21.35
C ILE A 112 -6.88 -38.51 21.10
N LEU A 113 -7.73 -37.67 20.49
CA LEU A 113 -9.10 -38.06 20.12
C LEU A 113 -9.11 -39.23 19.13
N LYS A 114 -8.19 -39.27 18.17
CA LYS A 114 -8.01 -40.41 17.25
C LYS A 114 -7.63 -41.68 18.00
N LYS A 115 -6.73 -41.60 18.96
CA LYS A 115 -6.35 -42.76 19.81
C LYS A 115 -7.54 -43.22 20.65
N LEU A 116 -8.27 -42.27 21.25
CA LEU A 116 -9.46 -42.54 22.05
C LEU A 116 -10.54 -43.20 21.17
N ASN A 117 -10.91 -42.62 20.04
CA ASN A 117 -11.92 -43.18 19.14
C ASN A 117 -11.53 -44.53 18.54
N LYS A 118 -10.24 -44.79 18.32
CA LYS A 118 -9.75 -46.11 17.91
C LYS A 118 -9.97 -47.17 19.00
N GLU A 119 -9.96 -46.77 20.27
CA GLU A 119 -10.29 -47.65 21.39
C GLU A 119 -11.81 -47.74 21.68
N PHE A 120 -12.59 -46.70 21.39
CA PHE A 120 -14.03 -46.62 21.70
C PHE A 120 -14.99 -46.85 20.52
N GLY A 121 -14.52 -47.03 19.28
CA GLY A 121 -15.25 -47.77 18.24
C GLY A 121 -16.05 -47.01 17.17
N ASN A 122 -16.05 -45.67 17.10
CA ASN A 122 -16.79 -44.91 16.07
C ASN A 122 -15.81 -44.15 15.14
N VAL A 123 -15.44 -44.77 14.02
CA VAL A 123 -14.31 -44.34 13.15
C VAL A 123 -14.74 -43.54 11.92
N ASN A 124 -15.97 -43.70 11.42
CA ASN A 124 -16.38 -43.14 10.13
C ASN A 124 -16.99 -41.73 10.23
N GLU A 125 -17.74 -41.44 11.30
CA GLU A 125 -18.54 -40.20 11.39
C GLU A 125 -17.66 -38.95 11.67
N LEU A 126 -16.57 -39.09 12.42
CA LEU A 126 -15.68 -37.96 12.74
C LEU A 126 -14.64 -37.66 11.63
N MET A 127 -14.32 -38.63 10.76
CA MET A 127 -13.37 -38.37 9.66
C MET A 127 -13.94 -37.39 8.64
N ASP A 128 -15.25 -37.46 8.36
CA ASP A 128 -15.95 -36.48 7.53
C ASP A 128 -15.98 -35.11 8.23
N ASP A 129 -16.38 -35.05 9.51
CA ASP A 129 -16.42 -33.78 10.27
C ASP A 129 -15.04 -33.08 10.37
N VAL A 130 -13.94 -33.83 10.44
CA VAL A 130 -12.58 -33.26 10.51
C VAL A 130 -12.07 -32.80 9.15
N HIS A 131 -12.41 -33.51 8.07
CA HIS A 131 -12.09 -33.04 6.74
C HIS A 131 -12.80 -31.71 6.46
N ASP A 132 -14.07 -31.63 6.88
CA ASP A 132 -14.89 -30.43 6.74
C ASP A 132 -14.39 -29.28 7.61
N GLN A 133 -13.97 -29.52 8.87
CA GLN A 133 -13.40 -28.45 9.71
C GLN A 133 -12.05 -27.93 9.23
N ILE A 134 -11.18 -28.80 8.70
CA ILE A 134 -9.90 -28.36 8.12
C ILE A 134 -10.15 -27.57 6.83
N ALA A 135 -11.09 -28.01 5.99
CA ALA A 135 -11.53 -27.28 4.82
C ALA A 135 -12.12 -25.91 5.22
N TYR A 136 -12.96 -25.86 6.24
CA TYR A 136 -13.55 -24.62 6.76
C TYR A 136 -12.50 -23.66 7.32
N GLN A 137 -11.50 -24.15 8.04
CA GLN A 137 -10.42 -23.29 8.55
C GLN A 137 -9.53 -22.76 7.42
N ASN A 138 -9.33 -23.56 6.37
CA ASN A 138 -8.62 -23.12 5.16
C ASN A 138 -9.45 -22.10 4.38
N GLU A 139 -10.77 -22.29 4.27
CA GLU A 139 -11.71 -21.35 3.67
C GLU A 139 -11.74 -20.02 4.45
N ILE A 140 -11.80 -20.07 5.79
CA ILE A 140 -11.68 -18.87 6.61
C ILE A 140 -10.35 -18.18 6.33
N ASN A 141 -9.24 -18.92 6.28
CA ASN A 141 -7.92 -18.32 6.07
C ASN A 141 -7.79 -17.74 4.65
N GLU A 142 -8.40 -18.37 3.65
CA GLU A 142 -8.45 -17.90 2.27
C GLU A 142 -9.34 -16.66 2.14
N THR A 143 -10.54 -16.66 2.73
CA THR A 143 -11.44 -15.50 2.79
C THR A 143 -10.82 -14.37 3.59
N LEU A 144 -10.17 -14.64 4.73
CA LEU A 144 -9.47 -13.63 5.51
C LEU A 144 -8.29 -13.05 4.70
N SER A 145 -7.54 -13.90 3.99
CA SER A 145 -6.44 -13.46 3.12
C SER A 145 -6.95 -12.63 1.93
N ARG A 146 -8.10 -12.99 1.35
CA ARG A 146 -8.80 -12.20 0.33
C ARG A 146 -9.27 -10.85 0.89
N SER A 147 -9.82 -10.84 2.11
CA SER A 147 -10.29 -9.61 2.77
C SER A 147 -9.16 -8.68 3.23
N VAL A 148 -8.01 -9.24 3.61
CA VAL A 148 -6.82 -8.46 4.02
C VAL A 148 -6.07 -7.92 2.79
N ILE A 149 -6.33 -8.46 1.59
CA ILE A 149 -5.85 -7.96 0.29
C ILE A 149 -6.97 -7.17 -0.45
N GLY A 150 -8.12 -6.97 0.18
CA GLY A 150 -9.30 -6.31 -0.39
C GLY A 150 -9.23 -4.79 -0.34
N THR A 151 -8.39 -4.19 -1.18
CA THR A 151 -8.61 -2.82 -1.70
C THR A 151 -9.34 -2.84 -3.03
N GLU A 152 -10.23 -3.83 -3.25
CA GLU A 152 -11.04 -3.95 -4.48
C GLU A 152 -12.53 -3.69 -4.19
N ASP A 153 -13.06 -4.05 -3.01
CA ASP A 153 -14.48 -3.82 -2.69
C ASP A 153 -14.83 -2.33 -2.53
N TYR A 154 -13.86 -1.46 -2.23
CA TYR A 154 -14.11 -0.02 -2.15
C TYR A 154 -14.31 0.62 -3.52
N GLU A 155 -13.66 0.12 -4.58
CA GLU A 155 -13.78 0.68 -5.92
C GLU A 155 -15.17 0.38 -6.51
N ASP A 156 -15.67 -0.85 -6.34
CA ASP A 156 -17.02 -1.24 -6.78
C ASP A 156 -18.15 -0.50 -6.02
N GLU A 157 -17.92 -0.13 -4.76
CA GLU A 157 -18.86 0.66 -3.96
C GLU A 157 -18.76 2.17 -4.32
N LEU A 158 -17.54 2.67 -4.60
CA LEU A 158 -17.29 4.03 -5.09
C LEU A 158 -17.94 4.27 -6.46
N ASP A 159 -17.81 3.32 -7.39
CA ASP A 159 -18.39 3.40 -8.72
C ASP A 159 -19.92 3.48 -8.65
N LYS A 160 -20.55 2.72 -7.75
CA LYS A 160 -22.00 2.82 -7.50
C LYS A 160 -22.42 4.16 -6.91
N GLU A 161 -21.63 4.72 -5.99
CA GLU A 161 -21.90 6.04 -5.41
C GLU A 161 -21.73 7.16 -6.45
N LEU A 162 -20.70 7.06 -7.30
CA LEU A 162 -20.45 7.95 -8.44
C LEU A 162 -21.59 7.90 -9.47
N ASP A 163 -22.05 6.71 -9.84
CA ASP A 163 -23.20 6.52 -10.74
C ASP A 163 -24.48 7.13 -10.15
N ALA A 164 -24.71 6.97 -8.84
CA ALA A 164 -25.86 7.58 -8.17
C ALA A 164 -25.78 9.12 -8.19
N LEU A 165 -24.59 9.69 -7.97
CA LEU A 165 -24.34 11.14 -8.08
C LEU A 165 -24.49 11.66 -9.51
N GLU A 166 -24.03 10.93 -10.54
CA GLU A 166 -24.26 11.32 -11.95
C GLU A 166 -25.76 11.34 -12.28
N ASN A 167 -26.52 10.36 -11.79
CA ASN A 167 -27.97 10.30 -11.98
C ASN A 167 -28.71 11.43 -11.24
N GLU A 168 -28.22 11.86 -10.07
CA GLU A 168 -28.78 13.00 -9.32
C GLU A 168 -28.47 14.35 -10.00
N ILE A 169 -27.25 14.52 -10.50
CA ILE A 169 -26.79 15.76 -11.14
C ILE A 169 -27.34 15.90 -12.56
N ASN A 170 -27.55 14.78 -13.26
CA ASN A 170 -27.94 14.78 -14.67
C ASN A 170 -29.12 13.81 -14.95
N PRO A 171 -30.30 14.03 -14.37
CA PRO A 171 -31.46 13.14 -14.51
C PRO A 171 -32.04 13.05 -15.94
N LYS A 172 -31.44 13.77 -16.91
CA LYS A 172 -31.96 13.96 -18.27
C LYS A 172 -31.33 13.07 -19.35
N LYS A 173 -30.49 12.09 -19.01
CA LYS A 173 -29.84 11.24 -20.03
C LYS A 173 -30.60 9.95 -20.39
N GLN A 174 -31.73 9.65 -19.74
CA GLN A 174 -32.51 8.42 -20.03
C GLN A 174 -33.84 8.62 -20.75
N ASN A 175 -34.31 9.84 -21.04
CA ASN A 175 -35.53 10.04 -21.83
C ASN A 175 -35.30 11.04 -22.95
N ASN A 176 -35.03 10.52 -24.15
CA ASN A 176 -35.02 11.30 -25.38
C ASN A 176 -36.47 11.46 -25.88
N VAL A 177 -36.75 12.58 -26.57
CA VAL A 177 -37.99 12.94 -27.33
C VAL A 177 -39.10 13.68 -26.55
N GLU A 178 -39.19 15.01 -26.72
CA GLU A 178 -40.40 15.76 -27.13
C GLU A 178 -40.12 17.29 -27.26
N GLU A 179 -40.67 17.88 -28.33
CA GLU A 179 -40.65 19.32 -28.68
C GLU A 179 -41.32 20.20 -27.60
N VAL A 180 -40.98 21.51 -27.57
CA VAL A 180 -41.91 22.67 -27.70
C VAL A 180 -41.25 24.00 -27.27
N ASP A 181 -41.10 24.87 -28.28
CA ASP A 181 -41.39 26.33 -28.41
C ASP A 181 -40.85 27.45 -27.46
N MET A 182 -40.54 28.57 -28.13
CA MET A 182 -39.74 29.77 -27.80
C MET A 182 -40.34 30.77 -26.79
N PRO A 183 -39.62 31.87 -26.49
CA PRO A 183 -40.12 33.13 -27.06
C PRO A 183 -39.06 33.97 -27.79
N SER A 184 -39.54 34.63 -28.84
CA SER A 184 -38.83 35.53 -29.74
C SER A 184 -38.39 36.83 -29.06
N THR A 185 -37.24 37.37 -29.49
CA THR A 185 -36.91 38.79 -29.31
C THR A 185 -36.55 39.39 -30.66
N GLU A 186 -37.58 39.89 -31.36
CA GLU A 186 -37.42 40.95 -32.34
C GLU A 186 -36.74 42.15 -31.68
N GLY A 187 -35.60 42.57 -32.21
CA GLY A 187 -34.94 43.79 -31.72
C GLY A 187 -33.46 43.93 -32.05
N LEU A 188 -33.14 44.10 -33.35
CA LEU A 188 -31.96 44.83 -33.89
C LEU A 188 -30.54 44.30 -33.53
N SER A 189 -29.55 44.16 -34.41
CA SER A 189 -29.28 44.62 -35.78
C SER A 189 -28.43 43.57 -36.53
N SER A 190 -28.55 43.54 -37.85
CA SER A 190 -27.88 42.64 -38.79
C SER A 190 -26.40 42.95 -39.03
N LEU A 191 -25.68 41.90 -39.45
CA LEU A 191 -24.25 41.75 -39.76
C LEU A 191 -23.56 42.91 -40.51
N PRO A 192 -22.21 42.93 -40.49
CA PRO A 192 -21.53 42.45 -41.69
C PRO A 192 -20.49 41.36 -41.41
N GLN A 193 -20.59 40.28 -42.20
CA GLN A 193 -19.53 39.33 -42.48
C GLN A 193 -18.48 39.95 -43.43
N ARG A 194 -17.33 39.23 -43.53
CA ARG A 194 -16.20 39.31 -44.48
C ARG A 194 -15.01 40.15 -43.94
N GLU A 195 -13.75 39.71 -43.99
CA GLU A 195 -13.05 38.92 -45.02
C GLU A 195 -11.94 37.99 -44.48
N GLN A 196 -11.64 36.97 -45.28
CA GLN A 196 -10.51 36.04 -45.17
C GLN A 196 -9.19 36.70 -45.57
N THR A 197 -8.07 36.24 -45.00
CA THR A 197 -6.71 36.02 -45.57
C THR A 197 -5.74 35.95 -44.38
N GLY A 198 -4.74 35.08 -44.26
CA GLY A 198 -4.25 33.92 -44.99
C GLY A 198 -2.97 33.40 -44.27
N GLN A 199 -2.56 32.19 -44.66
CA GLN A 199 -1.20 31.62 -44.60
C GLN A 199 -0.67 30.89 -43.34
N LYS A 200 -0.68 29.55 -43.50
CA LYS A 200 0.45 28.58 -43.52
C LYS A 200 1.18 28.14 -42.23
N GLU A 201 1.02 26.83 -42.02
CA GLU A 201 2.02 25.77 -41.75
C GLU A 201 2.87 25.84 -40.46
N LYS A 202 2.71 24.86 -39.56
CA LYS A 202 3.36 23.52 -39.63
C LYS A 202 2.95 22.67 -38.42
N GLY A 203 2.38 21.50 -38.69
CA GLY A 203 2.20 20.42 -37.71
C GLY A 203 1.95 19.13 -38.48
N LYS A 204 3.00 18.36 -38.77
CA LYS A 204 2.92 17.09 -39.48
C LYS A 204 3.18 15.95 -38.48
N LEU A 205 2.11 15.31 -38.02
CA LEU A 205 2.15 13.93 -37.54
C LEU A 205 2.06 12.99 -38.76
N ILE A 206 2.81 11.89 -38.70
CA ILE A 206 2.81 10.76 -39.64
C ILE A 206 2.81 9.50 -38.74
N PRO A 207 2.32 8.33 -39.16
CA PRO A 207 0.98 7.99 -39.67
C PRO A 207 0.38 6.77 -38.92
N GLU A 208 -0.90 6.51 -39.13
CA GLU A 208 -1.39 5.13 -39.22
C GLU A 208 -1.38 4.71 -40.69
N LYS A 209 -1.01 3.45 -40.98
CA LYS A 209 -1.82 2.57 -41.83
C LYS A 209 -1.31 1.13 -41.86
N GLU A 210 -2.29 0.25 -41.68
CA GLU A 210 -2.33 -1.19 -41.89
C GLU A 210 -1.99 -1.60 -43.33
N GLY A 211 -1.68 -2.89 -43.52
CA GLY A 211 -1.72 -3.55 -44.81
C GLY A 211 -1.14 -4.97 -44.79
N ASP A 212 -2.05 -5.94 -44.62
CA ASP A 212 -2.08 -7.32 -45.15
C ASP A 212 -0.79 -8.12 -45.39
N THR A 213 -0.77 -9.36 -44.89
CA THR A 213 -0.71 -10.55 -45.76
C THR A 213 -1.01 -11.84 -44.99
N GLU A 214 -2.11 -12.46 -45.40
CA GLU A 214 -2.45 -13.89 -45.52
C GLU A 214 -1.50 -14.97 -44.93
N GLU A 215 -2.13 -15.91 -44.21
CA GLU A 215 -1.76 -17.31 -43.87
C GLU A 215 -1.07 -18.09 -45.02
N PRO A 216 -0.39 -19.27 -44.82
CA PRO A 216 -0.77 -20.35 -43.88
C PRO A 216 0.33 -21.24 -43.24
N VAL A 217 -0.09 -21.95 -42.19
CA VAL A 217 0.22 -23.35 -41.82
C VAL A 217 1.68 -23.85 -41.86
N ALA A 218 2.20 -24.23 -40.70
CA ALA A 218 3.01 -25.44 -40.55
C ALA A 218 2.93 -26.00 -39.12
N LEU A 219 2.24 -27.12 -38.98
CA LEU A 219 2.54 -28.16 -38.00
C LEU A 219 4.05 -28.45 -37.98
N LEU A 220 4.63 -28.70 -36.81
CA LEU A 220 5.38 -29.93 -36.54
C LEU A 220 6.05 -29.91 -35.15
N SER A 221 5.71 -30.97 -34.42
CA SER A 221 6.46 -31.68 -33.37
C SER A 221 6.54 -31.08 -31.98
#